data_AF-G9L4L5-F1
#
_entry.id   AF-G9L4L5-F1
#
_cell.length_a   1.000
_cell.length_b   1.000
_cell.length_c   1.000
_cell.angle_alpha   90.00
_cell.angle_beta   90.00
_cell.angle_gamma   90.00
#
_symmetry.space_group_name_H-M   'P 1'
#
loop_
_entity.id
_entity.type
_entity.pdbx_description
1 polymer ?
#
loop_
_entity_poly.entity_id
_entity_poly.type
_entity_poly.pdbx_seq_one_letter_code
_entity_poly.pdbx_strand_id
1 'polypeptide(L)'
;GHLQYQRSGPPYDFPSYRSTVHEVTQAFAAASREVLAVEAELAGPRGQPLLASHVRSLQQLEQTRLATVALLQLMGAPELSEQENTLEMRQLK
;
A
#
# COMPACT_ATOMS: atom_id res chain seq x y z
N GLY A 1 33.42 -3.03 -11.41
CA GLY A 1 32.62 -2.60 -10.25
C GLY A 1 31.13 -2.66 -10.54
N HIS A 2 30.51 -1.54 -10.91
CA HIS A 2 29.05 -1.40 -11.10
C HIS A 2 28.47 -2.31 -12.21
N LEU A 3 29.12 -2.37 -13.38
CA LEU A 3 28.70 -3.20 -14.51
C LEU A 3 28.73 -4.72 -14.22
N GLN A 4 29.62 -5.17 -13.34
CA GLN A 4 29.68 -6.58 -12.93
C GLN A 4 28.59 -6.92 -11.92
N TYR A 5 28.30 -6.00 -10.98
CA TYR A 5 27.21 -6.14 -10.02
C TYR A 5 25.83 -6.17 -10.70
N GLN A 6 25.66 -5.35 -11.74
CA GLN A 6 24.45 -5.29 -12.55
C GLN A 6 24.28 -6.49 -13.49
N ARG A 7 25.38 -7.20 -13.81
CA ARG A 7 25.39 -8.43 -14.62
C ARG A 7 25.30 -9.72 -13.80
N SER A 8 25.66 -9.68 -12.50
CA SER A 8 25.64 -10.84 -11.60
C SER A 8 24.33 -10.97 -10.82
N GLY A 9 23.47 -9.94 -10.84
CA GLY A 9 22.17 -9.96 -10.18
C GLY A 9 21.05 -10.42 -11.13
N PRO A 10 19.91 -10.91 -10.60
CA PRO A 10 18.70 -11.12 -11.38
C PRO A 10 18.33 -9.84 -12.15
N PRO A 11 17.82 -9.94 -13.40
CA PRO A 11 17.42 -8.78 -14.17
C PRO A 11 16.14 -8.17 -13.57
N TYR A 12 16.31 -7.26 -12.61
CA TYR A 12 15.20 -6.58 -11.95
C TYR A 12 14.75 -5.36 -12.78
N ASP A 13 13.47 -5.30 -13.15
CA ASP A 13 12.88 -4.17 -13.87
C ASP A 13 12.53 -3.03 -12.91
N PHE A 14 13.56 -2.30 -12.49
CA PHE A 14 13.41 -1.16 -11.58
C PHE A 14 12.49 -0.04 -12.12
N PRO A 15 12.51 0.33 -13.42
CA PRO A 15 11.56 1.29 -13.99
C PRO A 15 10.09 0.89 -13.77
N SER A 16 9.70 -0.34 -14.13
CA SER A 16 8.33 -0.79 -13.97
C SER A 16 7.93 -0.89 -12.49
N TYR A 17 8.81 -1.43 -11.65
CA TYR A 17 8.59 -1.48 -10.20
C TYR A 17 8.32 -0.09 -9.61
N ARG A 18 9.15 0.90 -9.96
CA ARG A 18 9.00 2.28 -9.48
C ARG A 18 7.69 2.92 -9.96
N SER A 19 7.27 2.66 -11.20
CA SER A 19 5.99 3.17 -11.71
C SER A 19 4.83 2.61 -10.90
N THR A 20 4.80 1.28 -10.71
CA THR A 20 3.73 0.62 -9.94
C THR A 20 3.68 1.13 -8.50
N VAL A 21 4.82 1.21 -7.81
CA VAL A 21 4.87 1.74 -6.44
C VAL A 21 4.38 3.18 -6.40
N HIS A 22 4.76 4.01 -7.37
CA HIS A 22 4.33 5.40 -7.45
C HIS A 22 2.81 5.51 -7.64
N GLU A 23 2.24 4.78 -8.59
CA GLU A 23 0.80 4.77 -8.88
C GLU A 23 -0.01 4.30 -7.68
N VAL A 24 0.40 3.18 -7.05
CA VAL A 24 -0.25 2.65 -5.85
C VAL A 24 -0.17 3.66 -4.69
N THR A 25 1.00 4.28 -4.48
CA THR A 25 1.17 5.31 -3.44
C THR A 25 0.28 6.52 -3.69
N GLN A 26 0.16 6.96 -4.95
CA GLN A 26 -0.67 8.09 -5.32
C GLN A 26 -2.15 7.81 -5.11
N ALA A 27 -2.63 6.64 -5.56
CA ALA A 27 -4.01 6.21 -5.38
C ALA A 27 -4.37 6.11 -3.89
N PHE A 28 -3.49 5.50 -3.09
CA PHE A 28 -3.67 5.43 -1.64
C PHE A 28 -3.71 6.81 -0.98
N ALA A 29 -2.82 7.72 -1.37
CA ALA A 29 -2.78 9.07 -0.84
C ALA A 29 -4.03 9.88 -1.22
N ALA A 30 -4.57 9.68 -2.42
CA ALA A 30 -5.83 10.29 -2.85
C ALA A 30 -7.01 9.82 -1.99
N ALA A 31 -7.20 8.51 -1.86
CA ALA A 31 -8.25 7.93 -1.03
C ALA A 31 -8.12 8.37 0.44
N SER A 32 -6.91 8.41 0.98
CA SER A 32 -6.68 8.86 2.36
C SER A 32 -7.11 10.31 2.58
N ARG A 33 -6.86 11.20 1.62
CA ARG A 33 -7.33 12.60 1.70
C ARG A 33 -8.85 12.70 1.65
N GLU A 34 -9.52 11.90 0.83
CA GLU A 34 -10.98 11.88 0.77
C GLU A 34 -11.59 11.46 2.12
N VAL A 35 -11.04 10.44 2.78
CA VAL A 35 -11.50 10.02 4.10
C VAL A 35 -11.28 11.12 5.16
N LEU A 36 -10.13 11.80 5.14
CA LEU A 36 -9.87 12.93 6.04
C LEU A 36 -10.83 14.10 5.79
N ALA A 37 -11.19 14.36 4.53
CA ALA A 37 -12.17 15.38 4.20
C ALA A 37 -13.57 15.01 4.73
N VAL A 38 -13.97 13.75 4.60
CA VAL A 38 -15.24 13.24 5.17
C VAL A 38 -15.26 13.39 6.70
N GLU A 39 -14.18 13.00 7.38
CA GLU A 39 -14.06 13.18 8.83
C GLU A 39 -14.19 14.65 9.25
N ALA A 40 -13.50 15.56 8.53
CA ALA A 40 -13.55 17.00 8.79
C ALA A 40 -14.95 17.58 8.55
N GLU A 41 -15.64 17.15 7.49
CA GLU A 41 -17.01 17.58 7.20
C GLU A 41 -18.00 17.12 8.28
N LEU A 42 -17.84 15.89 8.76
CA LEU A 42 -18.63 15.32 9.84
C LEU A 42 -18.39 16.03 11.18
N ALA A 43 -17.12 16.30 11.52
CA ALA A 43 -16.77 16.97 12.77
C ALA A 43 -17.15 18.46 12.77
N GLY A 44 -17.11 19.11 11.61
CA GLY A 44 -17.41 20.53 11.47
C GLY A 44 -18.85 20.79 10.98
N PRO A 45 -19.04 21.13 9.69
CA PRO A 45 -20.32 21.63 9.16
C PRO A 45 -21.54 20.76 9.44
N ARG A 46 -21.38 19.43 9.47
CA ARG A 46 -22.50 18.51 9.70
C ARG A 46 -22.82 18.32 11.19
N GLY A 47 -21.94 18.73 12.10
CA GLY A 47 -22.14 18.63 13.54
C GLY A 47 -22.34 17.19 14.03
N GLN A 48 -21.65 16.22 13.41
CA GLN A 48 -21.72 14.79 13.72
C GLN A 48 -20.39 14.26 14.32
N PRO A 49 -19.98 14.75 15.51
CA PRO A 49 -18.69 14.40 16.10
C PRO A 49 -18.55 12.91 16.46
N LEU A 50 -19.67 12.23 16.77
CA LEU A 50 -19.66 10.78 17.01
C LEU A 50 -19.38 9.99 15.73
N LEU A 51 -19.94 10.39 14.59
CA LEU A 51 -19.64 9.73 13.32
C LEU A 51 -18.20 10.02 12.88
N ALA A 52 -17.73 11.26 13.09
CA ALA A 52 -16.33 11.61 12.85
C ALA A 52 -15.36 10.78 13.73
N SER A 53 -15.70 10.54 15.00
CA SER A 53 -14.87 9.71 15.88
C SER A 53 -14.80 8.26 15.40
N HIS A 54 -15.90 7.70 14.89
CA HIS A 54 -15.89 6.37 14.29
C HIS A 54 -15.00 6.30 13.04
N VAL A 55 -15.07 7.32 12.15
CA VAL A 55 -14.17 7.40 10.99
C VAL A 55 -12.71 7.46 11.43
N ARG A 56 -12.40 8.27 12.45
CA ARG A 56 -11.05 8.35 13.03
C ARG A 56 -10.58 7.01 13.60
N SER A 57 -11.43 6.29 14.34
CA SER A 57 -11.10 4.97 14.88
C SER A 57 -10.81 3.96 13.77
N LEU A 58 -11.57 3.98 12.66
CA LEU A 58 -11.29 3.13 11.50
C LEU A 58 -9.93 3.47 10.85
N GLN A 59 -9.59 4.75 10.74
CA GLN A 59 -8.27 5.15 10.23
C GLN A 59 -7.13 4.69 11.14
N GLN A 60 -7.29 4.75 12.46
CA GLN A 60 -6.30 4.24 13.42
C GLN A 60 -6.12 2.72 13.30
N LEU A 61 -7.21 1.99 13.08
CA LEU A 61 -7.16 0.55 12.82
C LEU A 61 -6.40 0.25 11.52
N GLU A 62 -6.68 0.99 10.44
CA GLU A 62 -5.97 0.81 9.18
C GLU A 62 -4.48 1.17 9.28
N GLN A 63 -4.12 2.23 10.02
CA GLN A 63 -2.72 2.56 10.29
C GLN A 63 -2.00 1.42 11.02
N THR A 64 -2.65 0.84 12.02
CA THR A 64 -2.11 -0.33 12.74
C THR A 64 -1.94 -1.51 11.79
N ARG A 65 -2.94 -1.79 10.95
CA ARG A 65 -2.89 -2.85 9.94
C ARG A 65 -1.73 -2.66 8.98
N LEU A 66 -1.54 -1.45 8.44
CA LEU A 66 -0.44 -1.11 7.53
C LEU A 66 0.92 -1.31 8.19
N ALA A 67 1.08 -0.90 9.45
CA ALA A 67 2.31 -1.13 10.21
C ALA A 67 2.59 -2.63 10.41
N THR A 68 1.57 -3.41 10.78
CA THR A 68 1.69 -4.87 10.93
C THR A 68 2.06 -5.55 9.62
N VAL A 69 1.40 -5.18 8.51
CA VAL A 69 1.71 -5.71 7.17
C VAL A 69 3.15 -5.38 6.77
N ALA A 70 3.60 -4.15 6.99
CA ALA A 70 4.97 -3.74 6.70
C ALA A 70 6.00 -4.57 7.51
N LEU A 71 5.72 -4.84 8.79
CA LEU A 71 6.54 -5.71 9.62
C LEU A 71 6.57 -7.16 9.10
N LEU A 72 5.42 -7.71 8.72
CA LEU A 72 5.33 -9.06 8.12
C LEU A 72 6.12 -9.18 6.82
N GLN A 73 6.04 -8.16 5.96
CA GLN A 73 6.81 -8.08 4.72
C GLN A 73 8.31 -8.04 4.99
N LEU A 74 8.75 -7.28 5.99
CA LEU A 74 10.16 -7.20 6.39
C LEU A 74 10.70 -8.53 6.93
N MET A 75 9.84 -9.31 7.61
CA MET A 75 10.17 -10.64 8.13
C MET A 75 10.12 -11.74 7.06
N GLY A 76 9.76 -11.42 5.81
CA GLY A 76 9.70 -12.39 4.71
C GLY A 76 8.53 -13.38 4.83
N ALA A 77 7.46 -13.04 5.54
CA ALA A 77 6.29 -13.92 5.69
C ALA A 77 5.51 -14.00 4.35
N PRO A 78 5.33 -15.20 3.76
CA PRO A 78 4.85 -15.38 2.38
C PRO A 78 3.34 -15.26 2.19
N GLU A 79 2.54 -15.06 3.26
CA GLU A 79 1.07 -15.01 3.18
C GLU A 79 0.51 -13.83 2.35
N LEU A 80 1.38 -12.93 1.87
CA LEU A 80 1.03 -11.85 0.93
C LEU A 80 1.73 -11.96 -0.44
N SER A 81 2.59 -12.96 -0.65
CA SER A 81 3.30 -13.20 -1.92
C SER A 81 2.52 -14.02 -2.94
N GLU A 82 1.41 -14.66 -2.54
CA GLU A 82 0.67 -15.57 -3.43
C GLU A 82 -0.12 -14.88 -4.56
N GLN A 83 -0.32 -13.56 -4.50
CA GLN A 83 -0.96 -12.82 -5.61
C GLN A 83 -0.02 -12.50 -6.79
N GLU A 84 1.31 -12.49 -6.60
CA GLU A 84 2.26 -12.33 -7.72
C GLU A 84 2.42 -13.65 -8.51
N ASN A 85 2.29 -14.80 -7.84
CA ASN A 85 2.48 -16.11 -8.48
C ASN A 85 1.35 -16.48 -9.46
N THR A 86 0.17 -15.89 -9.33
CA THR A 86 -0.98 -16.18 -10.20
C THR A 86 -0.82 -15.60 -11.62
N LEU A 87 0.08 -14.65 -11.82
CA LEU A 87 0.38 -14.08 -13.13
C LEU A 87 1.50 -14.85 -13.86
N GLU A 88 2.51 -15.35 -13.14
CA GLU A 88 3.57 -16.16 -13.74
C GLU A 88 3.09 -17.54 -14.24
N MET A 89 2.14 -18.18 -13.54
CA MET A 89 1.57 -19.46 -14.00
C MET A 89 0.72 -19.36 -15.28
N ARG A 90 0.31 -18.16 -15.71
CA ARG A 90 -0.51 -17.99 -16.92
C ARG A 90 0.31 -17.90 -18.21
N GLN A 91 1.63 -17.73 -18.12
CA GLN A 91 2.54 -17.65 -19.28
C GLN A 91 3.23 -18.97 -19.63
N LEU A 92 2.91 -20.05 -18.90
CA LEU A 92 3.43 -21.41 -19.14
C LEU A 92 2.43 -22.33 -19.86
N LYS A 93 1.51 -21.77 -20.67
CA LYS A 93 0.61 -22.55 -21.55
C LYS A 93 0.84 -22.22 -23.02
#